data_AF-A0A3M1R836-F1
#
_entry.id   AF-A0A3M1R836-F1
#
_cell.length_a   1.000
_cell.length_b   1.000
_cell.length_c   1.000
_cell.angle_alpha   90.00
_cell.angle_beta   90.00
_cell.angle_gamma   90.00
#
_symmetry.space_group_name_H-M   'P 1'
#
loop_
_entity.id
_entity.type
_entity.pdbx_description
1 polymer ?
#
loop_
_entity_poly.entity_id
_entity_poly.type
_entity_poly.pdbx_seq_one_letter_code
_entity_poly.pdbx_strand_id
1 'polypeptide(L)'
;KLVEWNREAWLQEEIDRRNAEIVKHYRGTDRWRISGNRSLSRRGLAIVRELWKWREDRAARLNRPPRTILRDDLIVELAKRESAEPKHILAVRGLGYPRFRKLVPEISAAINRALALPDHECPKPRFRMHAPHLPLLVQFLYAALGSVCRRAGVSPGLVGSPNDVRTWLGFRLHEFDDGERPLLATGWRADLVGNLFDRLLSGREAIRIVDPLADDPFILFAVDPSDEKYTDVGRNNRGGQTAPQDFLEESEHE
;
A
#
# COMPACT_ATOMS: atom_id res chain seq x y z
N LYS A 1 -30.69 11.15 -11.94
CA LYS A 1 -29.80 9.97 -11.91
C LYS A 1 -29.18 9.67 -10.54
N LEU A 2 -28.34 10.52 -9.92
CA LEU A 2 -27.76 10.18 -8.59
C LEU A 2 -28.80 10.22 -7.45
N VAL A 3 -29.71 11.20 -7.46
CA VAL A 3 -30.90 11.25 -6.58
C VAL A 3 -31.74 9.99 -6.74
N GLU A 4 -32.06 9.63 -7.99
CA GLU A 4 -32.83 8.43 -8.34
C GLU A 4 -32.18 7.12 -7.85
N TRP A 5 -30.83 7.09 -7.75
CA TRP A 5 -30.08 5.93 -7.23
C TRP A 5 -29.75 6.04 -5.74
N ASN A 6 -30.22 7.09 -5.05
CA ASN A 6 -29.94 7.37 -3.65
C ASN A 6 -28.43 7.40 -3.32
N ARG A 7 -27.61 8.00 -4.20
CA ARG A 7 -26.13 8.03 -4.11
C ARG A 7 -25.52 9.41 -3.89
N GLU A 8 -26.33 10.41 -3.57
CA GLU A 8 -25.85 11.78 -3.36
C GLU A 8 -24.87 11.86 -2.17
N ALA A 9 -25.17 11.13 -1.09
CA ALA A 9 -24.28 11.02 0.05
C ALA A 9 -22.90 10.43 -0.33
N TRP A 10 -22.86 9.46 -1.24
CA TRP A 10 -21.59 8.86 -1.70
C TRP A 10 -20.75 9.90 -2.44
N LEU A 11 -21.38 10.70 -3.31
CA LEU A 11 -20.69 11.76 -4.03
C LEU A 11 -20.18 12.84 -3.07
N GLN A 12 -20.99 13.26 -2.11
CA GLN A 12 -20.58 14.28 -1.13
C GLN A 12 -19.37 13.79 -0.32
N GLU A 13 -19.39 12.54 0.12
CA GLU A 13 -18.26 11.91 0.81
C GLU A 13 -16.98 11.88 -0.06
N GLU A 14 -17.10 11.59 -1.36
CA GLU A 14 -15.95 11.64 -2.30
C GLU A 14 -15.35 13.05 -2.41
N ILE A 15 -16.20 14.07 -2.51
CA ILE A 15 -15.79 15.46 -2.63
C ILE A 15 -15.08 15.89 -1.35
N ASP A 16 -15.69 15.64 -0.20
CA ASP A 16 -15.13 16.02 1.10
C ASP A 16 -13.79 15.33 1.35
N ARG A 17 -13.69 14.02 1.05
CA ARG A 17 -12.44 13.29 1.16
C ARG A 17 -11.38 13.88 0.22
N ARG A 18 -11.71 14.12 -1.05
CA ARG A 18 -10.75 14.67 -2.02
C ARG A 18 -10.26 16.05 -1.58
N ASN A 19 -11.15 16.89 -1.07
CA ASN A 19 -10.80 18.20 -0.54
C ASN A 19 -9.88 18.07 0.67
N ALA A 20 -10.18 17.17 1.60
CA ALA A 20 -9.33 16.90 2.75
C ALA A 20 -7.94 16.37 2.35
N GLU A 21 -7.85 15.48 1.36
CA GLU A 21 -6.58 14.99 0.80
C GLU A 21 -5.77 16.11 0.17
N ILE A 22 -6.41 17.01 -0.59
CA ILE A 22 -5.76 18.18 -1.18
C ILE A 22 -5.21 19.09 -0.08
N VAL A 23 -6.02 19.42 0.92
CA VAL A 23 -5.60 20.25 2.06
C VAL A 23 -4.45 19.59 2.83
N LYS A 24 -4.54 18.28 3.10
CA LYS A 24 -3.46 17.48 3.71
C LYS A 24 -2.23 17.48 2.83
N HIS A 25 -2.35 17.42 1.51
CA HIS A 25 -1.20 17.47 0.61
C HIS A 25 -0.48 18.83 0.65
N TYR A 26 -1.23 19.93 0.68
CA TYR A 26 -0.65 21.28 0.73
C TYR A 26 -0.08 21.63 2.11
N ARG A 27 -0.75 21.21 3.20
CA ARG A 27 -0.35 21.50 4.59
C ARG A 27 0.55 20.43 5.21
N GLY A 28 0.59 19.24 4.62
CA GLY A 28 1.09 18.03 5.28
C GLY A 28 2.60 17.89 5.35
N THR A 29 3.03 17.33 6.47
CA THR A 29 4.41 17.04 6.85
C THR A 29 4.99 15.79 6.17
N ASP A 30 4.26 15.04 5.36
CA ASP A 30 4.69 13.72 4.84
C ASP A 30 5.13 13.73 3.36
N ARG A 31 5.22 14.91 2.73
CA ARG A 31 5.68 15.08 1.32
C ARG A 31 7.14 14.69 1.08
N TRP A 32 7.91 14.48 2.14
CA TRP A 32 9.31 14.06 2.06
C TRP A 32 9.51 12.60 1.65
N ARG A 33 8.45 11.79 1.63
CA ARG A 33 8.53 10.38 1.24
C ARG A 33 8.68 10.22 -0.28
N ILE A 34 9.90 10.40 -0.77
CA ILE A 34 10.29 10.21 -2.18
C ILE A 34 10.47 8.73 -2.57
N SER A 35 10.44 8.43 -3.88
CA SER A 35 10.68 7.08 -4.39
C SER A 35 12.08 6.57 -3.99
N GLY A 36 12.20 5.26 -3.72
CA GLY A 36 13.47 4.63 -3.33
C GLY A 36 13.80 4.66 -1.84
N ASN A 37 12.99 5.31 -0.99
CA ASN A 37 13.22 5.37 0.47
C ASN A 37 12.78 4.12 1.25
N ARG A 38 12.24 3.09 0.57
CA ARG A 38 11.54 1.96 1.21
C ARG A 38 12.47 1.01 1.97
N SER A 39 13.73 0.91 1.56
CA SER A 39 14.74 0.04 2.19
C SER A 39 15.61 0.77 3.21
N LEU A 40 15.33 2.05 3.50
CA LEU A 40 16.13 2.83 4.43
C LEU A 40 15.79 2.52 5.88
N SER A 41 16.80 2.62 6.74
CA SER A 41 16.63 2.58 8.19
C SER A 41 15.79 3.77 8.69
N ARG A 42 15.34 3.73 9.96
CA ARG A 42 14.69 4.89 10.59
C ARG A 42 15.54 6.15 10.52
N ARG A 43 16.86 6.01 10.66
CA ARG A 43 17.82 7.10 10.58
C ARG A 43 17.97 7.61 9.15
N GLY A 44 18.10 6.72 8.17
CA GLY A 44 18.07 7.05 6.75
C GLY A 44 16.80 7.81 6.36
N LEU A 45 15.63 7.41 6.87
CA LEU A 45 14.37 8.14 6.64
C LEU A 45 14.38 9.54 7.27
N ALA A 46 14.96 9.70 8.46
CA ALA A 46 15.16 11.03 9.06
C ALA A 46 16.06 11.92 8.17
N ILE A 47 17.11 11.34 7.58
CA ILE A 47 18.00 12.06 6.65
C ILE A 47 17.25 12.48 5.39
N VAL A 48 16.45 11.59 4.80
CA VAL A 48 15.58 11.94 3.66
C VAL A 48 14.65 13.10 4.03
N ARG A 49 14.03 13.06 5.20
CA ARG A 49 13.13 14.11 5.68
C ARG A 49 13.82 15.47 5.76
N GLU A 50 15.01 15.53 6.36
CA GLU A 50 15.75 16.79 6.54
C GLU A 50 16.36 17.31 5.23
N LEU A 51 16.87 16.43 4.38
CA LEU A 51 17.36 16.81 3.04
C LEU A 51 16.24 17.30 2.14
N TRP A 52 15.07 16.66 2.20
CA TRP A 52 13.90 17.10 1.46
C TRP A 52 13.48 18.51 1.89
N LYS A 53 13.31 18.76 3.20
CA LYS A 53 12.97 20.09 3.72
C LYS A 53 13.95 21.15 3.27
N TRP A 54 15.25 20.91 3.45
CA TRP A 54 16.29 21.83 3.01
C TRP A 54 16.19 22.15 1.51
N ARG A 55 15.95 21.12 0.68
CA ARG A 55 15.82 21.30 -0.76
C ARG A 55 14.60 22.13 -1.11
N GLU A 56 13.44 21.86 -0.50
CA GLU A 56 12.21 22.63 -0.73
C GLU A 56 12.40 24.10 -0.34
N ASP A 57 13.00 24.38 0.83
CA ASP A 57 13.27 25.75 1.27
C ASP A 57 14.19 26.48 0.30
N ARG A 58 15.24 25.81 -0.18
CA ARG A 58 16.17 26.39 -1.15
C ARG A 58 15.51 26.61 -2.51
N ALA A 59 14.71 25.65 -2.96
CA ALA A 59 13.97 25.72 -4.20
C ALA A 59 12.98 26.90 -4.21
N ALA A 60 12.26 27.08 -3.10
CA ALA A 60 11.36 28.21 -2.89
C ALA A 60 12.11 29.55 -2.90
N ARG A 61 13.23 29.67 -2.16
CA ARG A 61 14.06 30.89 -2.15
C ARG A 61 14.59 31.27 -3.52
N LEU A 62 14.94 30.28 -4.34
CA LEU A 62 15.49 30.48 -5.68
C LEU A 62 14.42 30.53 -6.78
N ASN A 63 13.15 30.32 -6.44
CA ASN A 63 12.04 30.13 -7.37
C ASN A 63 12.36 29.13 -8.48
N ARG A 64 12.79 27.92 -8.09
CA ARG A 64 13.17 26.84 -9.03
C ARG A 64 12.50 25.52 -8.63
N PRO A 65 12.25 24.60 -9.58
CA PRO A 65 11.75 23.28 -9.24
C PRO A 65 12.72 22.53 -8.31
N PRO A 66 12.28 21.91 -7.20
CA PRO A 66 13.18 21.28 -6.22
C PRO A 66 14.15 20.26 -6.80
N ARG A 67 13.71 19.45 -7.76
CA ARG A 67 14.55 18.44 -8.44
C ARG A 67 15.75 19.03 -9.20
N THR A 68 15.72 20.32 -9.54
CA THR A 68 16.87 21.03 -10.15
C THR A 68 17.94 21.40 -9.12
N ILE A 69 17.58 21.51 -7.84
CA ILE A 69 18.51 21.75 -6.73
C ILE A 69 19.21 20.44 -6.34
N LEU A 70 18.44 19.40 -6.04
CA LEU A 70 18.95 18.07 -5.70
C LEU A 70 17.94 17.00 -6.10
N ARG A 71 18.37 16.02 -6.90
CA ARG A 71 17.50 14.95 -7.38
C ARG A 71 17.17 13.95 -6.26
N ASP A 72 16.00 13.32 -6.36
CA ASP A 72 15.51 12.35 -5.36
C ASP A 72 16.45 11.15 -5.20
N ASP A 73 17.02 10.63 -6.29
CA ASP A 73 17.97 9.51 -6.26
C ASP A 73 19.21 9.85 -5.42
N LEU A 74 19.71 11.08 -5.54
CA LEU A 74 20.87 11.55 -4.76
C LEU A 74 20.53 11.73 -3.28
N ILE A 75 19.31 12.15 -2.94
CA ILE A 75 18.85 12.20 -1.54
C ILE A 75 18.85 10.81 -0.93
N VAL A 76 18.35 9.80 -1.66
CA VAL A 76 18.33 8.41 -1.19
C VAL A 76 19.75 7.85 -1.03
N GLU A 77 20.64 8.11 -1.99
CA GLU A 77 22.04 7.65 -1.89
C GLU A 77 22.81 8.32 -0.74
N LEU A 78 22.56 9.60 -0.46
CA LEU A 78 23.10 10.27 0.73
C LEU A 78 22.55 9.65 2.01
N ALA A 79 21.24 9.38 2.05
CA ALA A 79 20.59 8.77 3.20
C ALA A 79 21.10 7.35 3.50
N LYS A 80 21.45 6.55 2.49
CA LYS A 80 22.05 5.21 2.67
C LYS A 80 23.41 5.24 3.36
N ARG A 81 24.15 6.34 3.24
CA ARG A 81 25.52 6.47 3.79
C ARG A 81 25.54 6.96 5.23
N GLU A 82 24.45 7.56 5.69
CA GLU A 82 24.26 8.04 7.08
C GLU A 82 25.42 8.88 7.64
N SER A 83 26.10 9.67 6.79
CA SER A 83 27.28 10.46 7.17
C SER A 83 27.20 11.88 6.64
N ALA A 84 27.46 12.85 7.51
CA ALA A 84 27.53 14.27 7.17
C ALA A 84 28.92 14.72 6.67
N GLU A 85 29.93 13.83 6.63
CA GLU A 85 31.27 14.21 6.20
C GLU A 85 31.32 14.67 4.73
N PRO A 86 31.95 15.83 4.42
CA PRO A 86 32.07 16.34 3.06
C PRO A 86 32.65 15.33 2.06
N LYS A 87 33.63 14.52 2.49
CA LYS A 87 34.26 13.48 1.66
C LYS A 87 33.24 12.41 1.23
N HIS A 88 32.36 11.99 2.16
CA HIS A 88 31.33 10.99 1.90
C HIS A 88 30.19 11.55 1.05
N ILE A 89 29.85 12.84 1.19
CA ILE A 89 28.86 13.51 0.35
C ILE A 89 29.35 13.58 -1.11
N LEU A 90 30.59 14.03 -1.32
CA LEU A 90 31.16 14.20 -2.66
C LEU A 90 31.44 12.87 -3.38
N ALA A 91 31.63 11.78 -2.63
CA ALA A 91 31.80 10.45 -3.18
C ALA A 91 30.49 9.86 -3.77
N VAL A 92 29.34 10.52 -3.62
CA VAL A 92 28.10 10.08 -4.28
C VAL A 92 28.22 10.42 -5.77
N ARG A 93 28.00 9.42 -6.63
CA ARG A 93 28.04 9.61 -8.08
C ARG A 93 27.05 10.71 -8.48
N GLY A 94 27.56 11.78 -9.08
CA GLY A 94 26.75 12.94 -9.47
C GLY A 94 26.84 14.15 -8.52
N LEU A 95 27.44 14.02 -7.33
CA LEU A 95 27.69 15.15 -6.42
C LEU A 95 29.12 15.71 -6.49
N GLY A 96 30.02 15.07 -7.23
CA GLY A 96 31.39 15.56 -7.43
C GLY A 96 31.53 16.81 -8.34
N TYR A 97 30.47 17.23 -9.03
CA TYR A 97 30.52 18.38 -9.93
C TYR A 97 30.69 19.71 -9.18
N PRO A 98 31.38 20.72 -9.76
CA PRO A 98 31.64 22.00 -9.08
C PRO A 98 30.41 22.72 -8.54
N ARG A 99 29.26 22.61 -9.22
CA ARG A 99 27.99 23.21 -8.79
C ARG A 99 27.51 22.70 -7.42
N PHE A 100 27.80 21.44 -7.09
CA PHE A 100 27.35 20.83 -5.84
C PHE A 100 28.33 21.06 -4.68
N ARG A 101 29.61 21.34 -4.95
CA ARG A 101 30.60 21.64 -3.90
C ARG A 101 30.17 22.79 -3.00
N LYS A 102 29.54 23.82 -3.56
CA LYS A 102 28.99 24.96 -2.80
C LYS A 102 27.82 24.57 -1.89
N LEU A 103 27.12 23.47 -2.19
CA LEU A 103 25.96 22.99 -1.45
C LEU A 103 26.35 21.99 -0.35
N VAL A 104 27.58 21.46 -0.36
CA VAL A 104 28.05 20.46 0.61
C VAL A 104 27.88 20.91 2.06
N PRO A 105 28.22 22.17 2.45
CA PRO A 105 28.00 22.61 3.83
C PRO A 105 26.52 22.57 4.24
N GLU A 106 25.61 22.99 3.35
CA GLU A 106 24.18 22.98 3.63
C GLU A 106 23.61 21.55 3.71
N ILE A 107 24.05 20.66 2.81
CA ILE A 107 23.69 19.23 2.81
C ILE A 107 24.21 18.56 4.09
N SER A 108 25.46 18.81 4.45
CA SER A 108 26.07 18.29 5.68
C SER A 108 25.29 18.74 6.92
N ALA A 109 24.91 20.01 6.99
CA ALA A 109 24.08 20.53 8.08
C ALA A 109 22.70 19.84 8.15
N ALA A 110 22.07 19.56 7.00
CA ALA A 110 20.80 18.83 6.96
C ALA A 110 20.94 17.38 7.45
N ILE A 111 22.01 16.68 7.05
CA ILE A 111 22.29 15.32 7.54
C ILE A 111 22.56 15.35 9.05
N ASN A 112 23.35 16.31 9.55
CA ASN A 112 23.63 16.44 10.98
C ASN A 112 22.36 16.67 11.81
N ARG A 113 21.41 17.49 11.34
CA ARG A 113 20.10 17.62 12.01
C ARG A 113 19.40 16.27 12.13
N ALA A 114 19.42 15.46 11.07
CA ALA A 114 18.82 14.15 11.10
C ALA A 114 19.59 13.14 11.99
N LEU A 115 20.91 13.23 12.08
CA LEU A 115 21.76 12.40 12.96
C LEU A 115 21.63 12.79 14.44
N ALA A 116 21.32 14.06 14.74
CA ALA A 116 21.13 14.54 16.10
C ALA A 116 19.74 14.21 16.68
N LEU A 117 18.79 13.77 15.85
CA LEU A 117 17.43 13.43 16.32
C LEU A 117 17.46 12.22 17.29
N PRO A 118 16.68 12.27 18.39
CA PRO A 118 16.41 11.09 19.19
C PRO A 118 15.72 10.00 18.37
N ASP A 119 15.98 8.72 18.68
CA ASP A 119 15.44 7.58 17.91
C ASP A 119 13.90 7.53 17.90
N HIS A 120 13.24 8.05 18.93
CA HIS A 120 11.78 8.11 18.99
C HIS A 120 11.19 9.16 18.02
N GLU A 121 11.95 10.19 17.65
CA GLU A 121 11.55 11.21 16.66
C GLU A 121 11.89 10.82 15.22
N CYS A 122 12.68 9.76 15.03
CA CYS A 122 12.99 9.22 13.72
C CYS A 122 11.74 8.60 13.07
N PRO A 123 11.44 8.93 11.80
CA PRO A 123 10.29 8.37 11.10
C PRO A 123 10.29 6.84 11.11
N LYS A 124 9.11 6.25 11.28
CA LYS A 124 8.92 4.81 11.09
C LYS A 124 8.95 4.48 9.57
N PRO A 125 9.63 3.40 9.15
CA PRO A 125 9.43 2.85 7.82
C PRO A 125 7.96 2.43 7.68
N ARG A 126 7.39 2.63 6.50
CA ARG A 126 6.09 2.04 6.19
C ARG A 126 6.34 0.55 6.00
N PHE A 127 5.98 -0.25 7.01
CA PHE A 127 6.16 -1.69 6.98
C PHE A 127 5.43 -2.26 5.77
N ARG A 128 6.10 -3.11 4.99
CA ARG A 128 5.41 -4.04 4.11
C ARG A 128 5.68 -5.41 4.65
N MET A 129 4.63 -6.09 5.08
CA MET A 129 4.73 -7.51 5.33
C MET A 129 5.07 -8.24 4.03
N HIS A 130 6.02 -9.16 4.10
CA HIS A 130 6.18 -10.28 3.18
C HIS A 130 5.37 -11.46 3.72
N ALA A 131 4.04 -11.42 3.56
CA ALA A 131 3.26 -12.65 3.70
C ALA A 131 3.10 -13.26 2.31
N PRO A 132 3.59 -14.49 2.09
CA PRO A 132 3.46 -15.17 0.81
C PRO A 132 2.00 -15.32 0.36
N HIS A 133 1.05 -15.40 1.31
CA HIS A 133 -0.37 -15.58 1.04
C HIS A 133 -1.13 -14.28 0.71
N LEU A 134 -0.56 -13.11 1.01
CA LEU A 134 -1.23 -11.83 0.84
C LEU A 134 -1.61 -11.51 -0.62
N PRO A 135 -0.75 -11.76 -1.64
CA PRO A 135 -1.11 -11.51 -3.04
C PRO A 135 -2.34 -12.31 -3.47
N LEU A 136 -2.43 -13.58 -3.06
CA LEU A 136 -3.56 -14.44 -3.38
C LEU A 136 -4.85 -13.92 -2.73
N LEU A 137 -4.81 -13.57 -1.44
CA LEU A 137 -5.97 -13.00 -0.75
C LEU A 137 -6.41 -11.68 -1.39
N VAL A 138 -5.47 -10.81 -1.77
CA VAL A 138 -5.77 -9.55 -2.45
C VAL A 138 -6.45 -9.80 -3.80
N GLN A 139 -5.93 -10.75 -4.59
CA GLN A 139 -6.53 -11.11 -5.87
C GLN A 139 -7.95 -11.68 -5.70
N PHE A 140 -8.15 -12.56 -4.72
CA PHE A 140 -9.45 -13.14 -4.40
C PHE A 140 -10.46 -12.07 -3.95
N LEU A 141 -10.10 -11.24 -2.96
CA LEU A 141 -10.99 -10.20 -2.44
C LEU A 141 -11.30 -9.13 -3.51
N TYR A 142 -10.34 -8.83 -4.39
CA TYR A 142 -10.58 -7.90 -5.49
C TYR A 142 -11.55 -8.48 -6.54
N ALA A 143 -11.47 -9.78 -6.83
CA ALA A 143 -12.45 -10.45 -7.69
C ALA A 143 -13.87 -10.44 -7.06
N ALA A 144 -13.96 -10.70 -5.75
CA ALA A 144 -15.21 -10.61 -4.99
C ALA A 144 -15.82 -9.21 -5.04
N LEU A 145 -14.99 -8.18 -4.82
CA LEU A 145 -15.36 -6.78 -4.96
C LEU A 145 -15.90 -6.49 -6.36
N GLY A 146 -15.26 -7.02 -7.40
CA GLY A 146 -15.73 -6.88 -8.79
C GLY A 146 -17.16 -7.39 -9.01
N SER A 147 -17.51 -8.54 -8.44
CA SER A 147 -18.89 -9.07 -8.51
C SER A 147 -19.90 -8.19 -7.78
N VAL A 148 -19.57 -7.72 -6.56
CA VAL A 148 -20.43 -6.76 -5.84
C VAL A 148 -20.64 -5.48 -6.65
N CYS A 149 -19.57 -4.94 -7.22
CA CYS A 149 -19.60 -3.71 -8.01
C CYS A 149 -20.50 -3.83 -9.23
N ARG A 150 -20.47 -4.97 -9.94
CA ARG A 150 -21.37 -5.23 -11.08
C ARG A 150 -22.84 -5.22 -10.65
N ARG A 151 -23.19 -5.94 -9.60
CA ARG A 151 -24.58 -5.99 -9.08
C ARG A 151 -25.05 -4.63 -8.57
N ALA A 152 -24.15 -3.84 -7.99
CA ALA A 152 -24.43 -2.49 -7.59
C ALA A 152 -24.41 -1.48 -8.76
N GLY A 153 -23.99 -1.84 -9.98
CA GLY A 153 -23.82 -0.87 -11.06
C GLY A 153 -22.83 0.25 -10.69
N VAL A 154 -21.69 -0.12 -10.09
CA VAL A 154 -20.61 0.78 -9.70
C VAL A 154 -19.30 0.28 -10.33
N SER A 155 -18.45 1.19 -10.78
CA SER A 155 -17.12 0.79 -11.30
C SER A 155 -16.22 0.29 -10.16
N PRO A 156 -15.58 -0.89 -10.27
CA PRO A 156 -14.61 -1.37 -9.27
C PRO A 156 -13.52 -0.36 -8.94
N GLY A 157 -13.00 0.35 -9.95
CA GLY A 157 -11.96 1.36 -9.77
C GLY A 157 -12.40 2.60 -8.97
N LEU A 158 -13.72 2.86 -8.89
CA LEU A 158 -14.26 3.91 -8.02
C LEU A 158 -14.31 3.46 -6.55
N VAL A 159 -14.58 2.17 -6.33
CA VAL A 159 -14.60 1.57 -4.98
C VAL A 159 -13.18 1.43 -4.44
N GLY A 160 -12.25 0.87 -5.20
CA GLY A 160 -10.86 0.80 -4.79
C GLY A 160 -9.96 0.02 -5.73
N SER A 161 -8.65 0.15 -5.51
CA SER A 161 -7.61 -0.59 -6.21
C SER A 161 -7.19 -1.85 -5.45
N PRO A 162 -6.45 -2.78 -6.08
CA PRO A 162 -5.81 -3.89 -5.37
C PRO A 162 -4.88 -3.45 -4.22
N ASN A 163 -4.29 -2.25 -4.32
CA ASN A 163 -3.48 -1.69 -3.24
C ASN A 163 -4.36 -1.24 -2.05
N ASP A 164 -5.57 -0.77 -2.29
CA ASP A 164 -6.51 -0.42 -1.22
C ASP A 164 -7.00 -1.68 -0.50
N VAL A 165 -7.27 -2.76 -1.24
CA VAL A 165 -7.58 -4.09 -0.66
C VAL A 165 -6.42 -4.58 0.19
N ARG A 166 -5.18 -4.47 -0.31
CA ARG A 166 -3.97 -4.82 0.46
C ARG A 166 -3.85 -4.01 1.75
N THR A 167 -4.11 -2.70 1.67
CA THR A 167 -4.04 -1.78 2.82
C THR A 167 -5.11 -2.13 3.85
N TRP A 168 -6.33 -2.40 3.38
CA TRP A 168 -7.44 -2.87 4.22
C TRP A 168 -7.13 -4.20 4.91
N LEU A 169 -6.57 -5.17 4.18
CA LEU A 169 -6.27 -6.49 4.70
C LEU A 169 -5.25 -6.43 5.84
N GLY A 170 -4.14 -5.70 5.68
CA GLY A 170 -3.18 -5.58 6.77
C GLY A 170 -3.67 -4.69 7.93
N PHE A 171 -4.62 -3.77 7.70
CA PHE A 171 -5.33 -3.11 8.81
C PHE A 171 -6.16 -4.13 9.61
N ARG A 172 -6.87 -5.04 8.93
CA ARG A 172 -7.71 -6.07 9.57
C ARG A 172 -6.94 -7.16 10.28
N LEU A 173 -5.78 -7.54 9.76
CA LEU A 173 -4.90 -8.52 10.38
C LEU A 173 -4.02 -7.91 11.50
N HIS A 174 -4.21 -6.62 11.83
CA HIS A 174 -3.40 -5.87 12.80
C HIS A 174 -1.90 -5.85 12.45
N GLU A 175 -1.59 -5.84 11.17
CA GLU A 175 -0.22 -5.91 10.64
C GLU A 175 0.34 -4.54 10.24
N PHE A 176 -0.53 -3.53 10.09
CA PHE A 176 -0.13 -2.14 9.89
C PHE A 176 -0.53 -1.28 11.11
N ASP A 177 0.43 -0.53 11.65
CA ASP A 177 0.23 0.49 12.68
C ASP A 177 0.37 1.89 12.06
N ASP A 178 -0.58 2.22 11.17
CA ASP A 178 -0.62 3.54 10.51
C ASP A 178 -1.62 4.50 11.20
N GLY A 179 -2.37 4.05 12.21
CA GLY A 179 -3.33 4.85 12.99
C GLY A 179 -4.55 5.38 12.22
N GLU A 180 -4.48 5.46 10.89
CA GLU A 180 -5.56 5.89 10.00
C GLU A 180 -6.37 4.69 9.48
N ARG A 181 -7.70 4.80 9.48
CA ARG A 181 -8.57 3.78 8.89
C ARG A 181 -8.42 3.77 7.37
N PRO A 182 -8.27 2.60 6.74
CA PRO A 182 -8.13 2.49 5.29
C PRO A 182 -9.44 2.83 4.58
N LEU A 183 -9.34 3.27 3.32
CA LEU A 183 -10.46 3.74 2.49
C LEU A 183 -11.63 2.74 2.41
N LEU A 184 -11.33 1.44 2.30
CA LEU A 184 -12.34 0.37 2.21
C LEU A 184 -13.00 0.04 3.57
N ALA A 185 -12.52 0.63 4.67
CA ALA A 185 -13.10 0.48 6.02
C ALA A 185 -13.90 1.72 6.46
N THR A 186 -14.15 2.66 5.55
CA THR A 186 -14.81 3.94 5.85
C THR A 186 -15.94 4.25 4.88
N GLY A 187 -16.99 4.88 5.42
CA GLY A 187 -18.12 5.42 4.67
C GLY A 187 -18.79 4.43 3.72
N TRP A 188 -19.27 4.92 2.59
CA TRP A 188 -20.09 4.12 1.67
C TRP A 188 -19.38 2.86 1.12
N ARG A 189 -18.04 2.88 1.05
CA ARG A 189 -17.25 1.72 0.62
C ARG A 189 -17.28 0.61 1.65
N ALA A 190 -17.24 0.96 2.93
CA ALA A 190 -17.35 -0.03 4.00
C ALA A 190 -18.72 -0.71 3.96
N ASP A 191 -19.77 0.08 3.70
CA ASP A 191 -21.14 -0.43 3.57
C ASP A 191 -21.27 -1.36 2.34
N LEU A 192 -20.63 -1.01 1.23
CA LEU A 192 -20.70 -1.79 -0.01
C LEU A 192 -19.88 -3.09 0.06
N VAL A 193 -18.62 -3.03 0.52
CA VAL A 193 -17.67 -4.16 0.45
C VAL A 193 -17.02 -4.55 1.78
N GLY A 194 -16.98 -3.66 2.76
CA GLY A 194 -16.30 -3.91 4.03
C GLY A 194 -16.89 -5.10 4.80
N ASN A 195 -18.21 -5.16 4.87
CA ASN A 195 -18.91 -6.28 5.53
C ASN A 195 -18.72 -7.61 4.78
N LEU A 196 -18.63 -7.57 3.45
CA LEU A 196 -18.37 -8.76 2.64
C LEU A 196 -16.99 -9.34 2.95
N PHE A 197 -15.95 -8.51 2.95
CA PHE A 197 -14.59 -8.99 3.17
C PHE A 197 -14.45 -9.66 4.53
N ASP A 198 -15.13 -9.13 5.56
CA ASP A 198 -15.15 -9.74 6.89
C ASP A 198 -15.80 -11.11 6.90
N ARG A 199 -16.92 -11.26 6.20
CA ARG A 199 -17.64 -12.54 6.14
C ARG A 199 -16.87 -13.57 5.32
N LEU A 200 -16.22 -13.16 4.23
CA LEU A 200 -15.32 -14.04 3.46
C LEU A 200 -14.12 -14.49 4.29
N LEU A 201 -13.44 -13.57 4.99
CA LEU A 201 -12.27 -13.90 5.82
C LEU A 201 -12.64 -14.75 7.05
N SER A 202 -13.85 -14.59 7.59
CA SER A 202 -14.34 -15.42 8.70
C SER A 202 -14.99 -16.73 8.25
N GLY A 203 -15.04 -17.01 6.94
CA GLY A 203 -15.66 -18.22 6.39
C GLY A 203 -17.18 -18.27 6.52
N ARG A 204 -17.84 -17.14 6.82
CA ARG A 204 -19.30 -17.01 6.92
C ARG A 204 -19.98 -16.75 5.57
N GLU A 205 -19.20 -16.40 4.55
CA GLU A 205 -19.64 -16.34 3.16
C GLU A 205 -18.62 -17.06 2.28
N ALA A 206 -19.11 -17.66 1.20
CA ALA A 206 -18.30 -18.26 0.15
C ALA A 206 -18.72 -17.75 -1.23
N ILE A 207 -17.79 -17.88 -2.18
CA ILE A 207 -18.00 -17.55 -3.58
C ILE A 207 -17.97 -18.84 -4.39
N ARG A 208 -18.96 -19.04 -5.26
CA ARG A 208 -18.92 -20.10 -6.28
C ARG A 208 -19.15 -19.53 -7.67
N ILE A 209 -18.58 -20.21 -8.66
CA ILE A 209 -18.90 -19.97 -10.06
C ILE A 209 -20.23 -20.67 -10.37
N VAL A 210 -21.17 -19.93 -10.94
CA VAL A 210 -22.47 -20.49 -11.38
C VAL A 210 -22.43 -20.75 -12.87
N ASP A 211 -22.03 -19.75 -13.64
CA ASP A 211 -21.92 -19.82 -15.09
C ASP A 211 -20.66 -19.06 -15.52
N PRO A 212 -19.63 -19.75 -16.05
CA PRO A 212 -18.39 -19.10 -16.47
C PRO A 212 -18.57 -18.19 -17.69
N LEU A 213 -19.70 -18.27 -18.40
CA LEU A 213 -20.01 -17.45 -19.58
C LEU A 213 -20.88 -16.24 -19.26
N ALA A 214 -21.39 -16.12 -18.03
CA ALA A 214 -22.21 -14.99 -17.62
C ALA A 214 -21.39 -13.72 -17.34
N ASP A 215 -22.03 -12.55 -17.53
CA ASP A 215 -21.44 -11.25 -17.22
C ASP A 215 -21.06 -11.09 -15.72
N ASP A 216 -21.80 -11.75 -14.83
CA ASP A 216 -21.43 -11.95 -13.43
C ASP A 216 -21.38 -13.45 -13.11
N PRO A 217 -20.20 -14.09 -13.26
CA PRO A 217 -20.09 -15.54 -13.16
C PRO A 217 -20.17 -16.06 -11.71
N PHE A 218 -20.14 -15.16 -10.73
CA PHE A 218 -20.01 -15.49 -9.31
C PHE A 218 -21.31 -15.27 -8.56
N ILE A 219 -21.59 -16.15 -7.59
CA ILE A 219 -22.53 -15.83 -6.52
C ILE A 219 -21.87 -15.91 -5.16
N LEU A 220 -22.37 -15.08 -4.26
CA LEU A 220 -22.04 -15.07 -2.84
C LEU A 220 -23.17 -15.74 -2.07
N PHE A 221 -22.83 -16.67 -1.18
CA PHE A 221 -23.79 -17.36 -0.34
C PHE A 221 -23.26 -17.50 1.08
N ALA A 222 -24.17 -17.46 2.05
CA ALA A 222 -23.83 -17.66 3.45
C ALA A 222 -23.39 -19.12 3.67
N VAL A 223 -22.37 -19.30 4.49
CA VAL A 223 -21.87 -20.59 4.93
C VAL A 223 -21.92 -20.60 6.44
N ASP A 224 -22.43 -21.69 7.02
CA ASP A 224 -22.29 -21.92 8.45
C ASP A 224 -20.91 -22.53 8.69
N PRO A 225 -19.97 -21.81 9.35
CA PRO A 225 -18.63 -22.33 9.60
C PRO A 225 -18.62 -23.53 10.57
N SER A 226 -19.74 -23.85 11.21
CA SER A 226 -19.88 -25.04 12.08
C SER A 226 -20.37 -26.29 11.33
N ASP A 227 -20.75 -26.18 10.06
CA ASP A 227 -21.19 -27.30 9.25
C ASP A 227 -19.99 -28.19 8.86
N GLU A 228 -20.04 -29.49 9.22
CA GLU A 228 -18.95 -30.46 9.03
C GLU A 228 -18.49 -30.60 7.58
N LYS A 229 -19.39 -30.31 6.62
CA LYS A 229 -19.11 -30.36 5.17
C LYS A 229 -18.03 -29.37 4.71
N TYR A 230 -17.72 -28.34 5.51
CA TYR A 230 -16.79 -27.26 5.15
C TYR A 230 -15.58 -27.12 6.08
N THR A 231 -15.48 -27.93 7.15
CA THR A 231 -14.41 -27.79 8.18
C THR A 231 -13.16 -28.64 7.92
N ASP A 232 -13.19 -29.60 6.98
CA ASP A 232 -12.15 -30.64 6.86
C ASP A 232 -10.97 -30.32 5.92
N VAL A 233 -11.05 -29.26 5.10
CA VAL A 233 -10.04 -29.03 4.04
C VAL A 233 -8.75 -28.33 4.53
N GLY A 234 -8.78 -27.70 5.72
CA GLY A 234 -7.71 -26.80 6.17
C GLY A 234 -6.73 -27.34 7.24
N ARG A 235 -7.03 -28.46 7.90
CA ARG A 235 -6.23 -28.94 9.04
C ARG A 235 -5.07 -29.88 8.67
N ASN A 236 -5.11 -30.52 7.50
CA ASN A 236 -4.15 -31.58 7.15
C ASN A 236 -2.78 -31.14 6.61
N ASN A 237 -2.48 -29.83 6.50
CA ASN A 237 -1.18 -29.39 5.96
C ASN A 237 -0.09 -29.10 7.02
N ARG A 238 -0.22 -29.64 8.24
CA ARG A 238 0.86 -29.70 9.24
C ARG A 238 1.16 -31.15 9.64
N GLY A 239 1.52 -31.99 8.66
CA GLY A 239 2.04 -33.31 8.97
C GLY A 239 2.29 -34.13 7.71
N GLY A 240 3.54 -34.51 7.49
CA GLY A 240 3.89 -35.73 6.77
C GLY A 240 3.76 -35.70 5.25
N GLN A 241 4.92 -35.78 4.59
CA GLN A 241 5.03 -36.31 3.24
C GLN A 241 4.26 -37.65 3.12
N THR A 242 3.42 -37.76 2.11
CA THR A 242 3.33 -38.93 1.22
C THR A 242 2.46 -38.56 0.02
N ALA A 243 3.06 -38.58 -1.17
CA ALA A 243 2.33 -38.48 -2.43
C ALA A 243 1.69 -39.84 -2.77
N PRO A 244 0.48 -39.87 -3.35
CA PRO A 244 0.06 -41.00 -4.16
C PRO A 244 0.43 -40.71 -5.62
N GLN A 245 1.40 -41.46 -6.13
CA GLN A 245 1.46 -41.81 -7.56
C GLN A 245 0.30 -42.76 -7.83
N ASP A 246 -0.51 -42.45 -8.84
CA ASP A 246 -1.21 -43.40 -9.72
C ASP A 246 -2.27 -42.61 -10.48
N PHE A 247 -2.10 -42.46 -11.79
CA PHE A 247 -3.14 -42.29 -12.82
C PHE A 247 -2.44 -41.87 -14.12
N LEU A 248 -1.87 -42.83 -14.85
CA LEU A 248 -1.70 -42.79 -16.31
C LEU A 248 -1.27 -44.18 -16.78
N GLU A 249 -2.24 -45.05 -17.08
CA GLU A 249 -2.12 -46.09 -18.10
C GLU A 249 -3.53 -46.61 -18.39
N GLU A 250 -4.05 -46.30 -19.59
CA GLU A 250 -4.82 -47.19 -20.47
C GLU A 250 -5.44 -46.36 -21.61
N SER A 251 -4.71 -46.28 -22.73
CA SER A 251 -5.31 -46.13 -24.04
C SER A 251 -4.32 -46.57 -25.13
N GLU A 252 -4.26 -47.87 -25.40
CA GLU A 252 -3.89 -48.41 -26.71
C GLU A 252 -4.86 -49.53 -27.11
N HIS A 253 -5.18 -49.53 -28.42
CA HIS A 253 -5.90 -50.52 -29.22
C HIS A 253 -7.44 -50.44 -29.24
N GLU A 254 -8.00 -49.80 -30.28
CA GLU A 254 -8.24 -50.42 -31.61
C GLU A 254 -8.32 -49.36 -32.72
#